data_AF-A0A8H6S8D5-F1
#
_entry.id   AF-A0A8H6S8D5-F1
#
_cell.length_a   1.000
_cell.length_b   1.000
_cell.length_c   1.000
_cell.angle_alpha   90.00
_cell.angle_beta   90.00
_cell.angle_gamma   90.00
#
_symmetry.space_group_name_H-M   'P 1'
#
loop_
_entity.id
_entity.type
_entity.pdbx_description
1 polymer ?
#
loop_
_entity_poly.entity_id
_entity_poly.type
_entity_poly.pdbx_seq_one_letter_code
_entity_poly.pdbx_strand_id
1 'polypeptide(L)'
;MLTYASVFFKDLQVLPAPSGANANQTFDGKPVVPLAEPAVVIGKLLRLCYPRTSDAFAIADLDGIAGAYEAAKKYLVLGGPSNIEALLVDPRFLNSEPHRIYAIAYNLGLEPIVKKAAMATLSKPAFDFRLPHPPEYAHISAVALWRLQAFYQRCATRLGRELSEPICWRDQSELLTPASQHTFNNIWWRDVDASHAPNCGPRYDEEEPTIGPAAWFSEHVDEIRDKFAESADVERITGQLAKISGATLQAISACPACAKEAPDHLEALSRSVKYAMQGALAAEITTTQFTGD
;
A
#
# COMPACT_ATOMS: atom_id res chain seq x y z
N MET A 1 32.58 -20.22 5.32
CA MET A 1 31.44 -19.28 5.20
C MET A 1 30.20 -19.82 5.90
N LEU A 2 29.68 -20.98 5.50
CA LEU A 2 28.49 -21.59 6.13
C LEU A 2 28.61 -21.73 7.66
N THR A 3 29.78 -22.16 8.15
CA THR A 3 30.12 -22.29 9.58
C THR A 3 30.19 -20.96 10.34
N TYR A 4 30.42 -19.85 9.65
CA TYR A 4 30.42 -18.52 10.25
C TYR A 4 29.03 -17.91 10.28
N ALA A 5 28.19 -18.24 9.29
CA ALA A 5 26.83 -17.74 9.16
C ALA A 5 25.80 -18.55 9.95
N SER A 6 26.10 -19.81 10.30
CA SER A 6 25.17 -20.73 10.95
C SER A 6 25.85 -21.53 12.04
N VAL A 7 25.28 -21.46 13.24
CA VAL A 7 25.72 -22.27 14.39
C VAL A 7 25.46 -23.75 14.14
N PHE A 8 24.32 -24.09 13.54
CA PHE A 8 23.99 -25.47 13.18
C PHE A 8 25.07 -26.12 12.31
N PHE A 9 25.49 -25.45 11.24
CA PHE A 9 26.51 -26.00 10.34
C PHE A 9 27.91 -26.01 10.95
N LYS A 10 28.19 -25.13 11.91
CA LYS A 10 29.42 -25.18 12.71
C LYS A 10 29.44 -26.43 13.59
N ASP A 11 28.35 -26.69 14.30
CA ASP A 11 28.25 -27.84 15.21
C ASP A 11 28.21 -29.17 14.44
N LEU A 12 27.57 -29.19 13.27
CA LEU A 12 27.53 -30.36 12.38
C LEU A 12 28.93 -30.87 12.00
N GLN A 13 29.93 -29.99 11.91
CA GLN A 13 31.32 -30.38 11.60
C GLN A 13 32.03 -31.08 12.76
N VAL A 14 31.57 -30.85 13.99
CA VAL A 14 32.17 -31.44 15.20
C VAL A 14 31.57 -32.82 15.50
N LEU A 15 30.40 -33.12 14.93
CA LEU A 15 29.74 -34.41 15.12
C LEU A 15 30.51 -35.55 14.42
N PRO A 16 30.62 -36.74 15.03
CA PRO A 16 31.17 -37.92 14.37
C PRO A 16 30.40 -38.24 13.10
N ALA A 17 31.12 -38.44 11.99
CA ALA A 17 30.49 -38.82 10.74
C ALA A 17 29.80 -40.19 10.87
N PRO A 18 28.59 -40.36 10.31
CA PRO A 18 27.97 -41.67 10.19
C PRO A 18 28.92 -42.66 9.52
N SER A 19 29.04 -43.87 10.06
CA SER A 19 29.96 -44.90 9.59
C SER A 19 29.24 -46.23 9.33
N GLY A 20 29.87 -47.12 8.56
CA GLY A 20 29.30 -48.41 8.18
C GLY A 20 28.12 -48.29 7.22
N ALA A 21 27.05 -49.05 7.44
CA ALA A 21 25.87 -49.08 6.59
C ALA A 21 25.11 -47.74 6.50
N ASN A 22 25.37 -46.82 7.43
CA ASN A 22 24.77 -45.48 7.47
C ASN A 22 25.73 -44.38 6.99
N ALA A 23 26.87 -44.75 6.37
CA ALA A 23 27.83 -43.75 5.89
C ALA A 23 27.20 -42.78 4.90
N ASN A 24 27.49 -41.49 5.08
CA ASN A 24 27.05 -40.48 4.13
C ASN A 24 27.65 -40.75 2.75
N GLN A 25 26.85 -40.53 1.70
CA GLN A 25 27.37 -40.52 0.34
C GLN A 25 28.51 -39.51 0.21
N THR A 26 29.46 -39.75 -0.68
CA THR A 26 30.56 -38.82 -0.94
C THR A 26 30.46 -38.22 -2.33
N PHE A 27 30.81 -36.95 -2.45
CA PHE A 27 30.94 -36.23 -3.71
C PHE A 27 32.25 -35.45 -3.67
N ASP A 28 33.12 -35.63 -4.67
CA ASP A 28 34.48 -35.07 -4.71
C ASP A 28 35.29 -35.31 -3.43
N GLY A 29 35.18 -36.52 -2.86
CA GLY A 29 35.88 -36.91 -1.64
C GLY A 29 35.37 -36.24 -0.35
N LYS A 30 34.24 -35.52 -0.41
CA LYS A 30 33.60 -34.87 0.76
C LYS A 30 32.27 -35.53 1.10
N PRO A 31 31.90 -35.61 2.39
CA PRO A 31 30.59 -36.14 2.78
C PRO A 31 29.46 -35.24 2.27
N VAL A 32 28.46 -35.86 1.66
CA VAL A 32 27.22 -35.23 1.23
C VAL A 32 26.26 -35.20 2.41
N VAL A 33 25.76 -34.00 2.72
CA VAL A 33 24.74 -33.80 3.75
C VAL A 33 23.39 -33.59 3.05
N PRO A 34 22.45 -34.55 3.13
CA PRO A 34 21.12 -34.35 2.56
C PRO A 34 20.36 -33.31 3.38
N LEU A 35 19.71 -32.37 2.70
CA LEU A 35 18.83 -31.37 3.30
C LEU A 35 17.39 -31.65 2.88
N ALA A 36 16.44 -31.41 3.79
CA ALA A 36 15.03 -31.73 3.58
C ALA A 36 14.31 -30.73 2.67
N GLU A 37 14.85 -29.52 2.56
CA GLU A 37 14.25 -28.42 1.82
C GLU A 37 14.59 -28.50 0.32
N PRO A 38 13.69 -28.03 -0.56
CA PRO A 38 13.94 -28.04 -1.99
C PRO A 38 15.10 -27.11 -2.37
N ALA A 39 15.71 -27.38 -3.52
CA ALA A 39 16.87 -26.64 -4.02
C ALA A 39 16.65 -25.12 -4.10
N VAL A 40 15.43 -24.67 -4.43
CA VAL A 40 15.07 -23.24 -4.47
C VAL A 40 15.19 -22.56 -3.08
N VAL A 41 14.76 -23.26 -2.02
CA VAL A 41 14.83 -22.78 -0.64
C VAL A 41 16.28 -22.77 -0.17
N ILE A 42 17.02 -23.85 -0.42
CA ILE A 42 18.44 -23.94 -0.08
C ILE A 42 19.25 -22.88 -0.82
N GLY A 43 18.95 -22.61 -2.09
CA GLY A 43 19.61 -21.57 -2.87
C GLY A 43 19.43 -20.17 -2.27
N LYS A 44 18.26 -19.86 -1.70
CA LYS A 44 18.01 -18.59 -0.99
C LYS A 44 18.69 -18.57 0.39
N LEU A 45 18.62 -19.66 1.13
CA LEU A 45 19.32 -19.82 2.42
C LEU A 45 20.83 -19.57 2.26
N LEU A 46 21.46 -20.19 1.26
CA LEU A 46 22.87 -20.01 0.98
C LEU A 46 23.22 -18.55 0.69
N ARG A 47 22.40 -17.84 -0.10
CA ARG A 47 22.58 -16.41 -0.38
C ARG A 47 22.53 -15.55 0.89
N LEU A 48 21.71 -15.91 1.88
CA LEU A 48 21.70 -15.24 3.19
C LEU A 48 23.02 -15.43 3.97
N CYS A 49 23.75 -16.51 3.71
CA CYS A 49 25.04 -16.77 4.32
C CYS A 49 26.22 -16.06 3.63
N TYR A 50 26.01 -15.46 2.45
CA TYR A 50 27.04 -14.70 1.74
C TYR A 50 26.95 -13.19 2.06
N PRO A 51 28.09 -12.47 2.07
CA PRO A 51 28.09 -11.04 2.31
C PRO A 51 27.22 -10.29 1.28
N ARG A 52 26.36 -9.40 1.77
CA ARG A 52 25.43 -8.59 0.96
C ARG A 52 26.11 -7.50 0.11
N THR A 53 27.43 -7.43 0.10
CA THR A 53 28.20 -6.46 -0.68
C THR A 53 28.28 -6.79 -2.18
N SER A 54 27.73 -7.93 -2.60
CA SER A 54 27.68 -8.34 -4.00
C SER A 54 26.24 -8.55 -4.46
N ASP A 55 25.85 -7.80 -5.49
CA ASP A 55 24.53 -7.91 -6.13
C ASP A 55 24.28 -9.31 -6.70
N ALA A 56 25.34 -10.07 -6.99
CA ALA A 56 25.23 -11.45 -7.48
C ALA A 56 24.54 -12.40 -6.48
N PHE A 57 24.53 -12.06 -5.19
CA PHE A 57 23.87 -12.84 -4.14
C PHE A 57 22.55 -12.22 -3.67
N ALA A 58 22.07 -11.17 -4.34
CA ALA A 58 20.76 -10.62 -4.06
C ALA A 58 19.67 -11.67 -4.33
N ILE A 59 18.67 -11.70 -3.46
CA ILE A 59 17.43 -12.44 -3.70
C ILE A 59 16.58 -11.59 -4.65
N ALA A 60 16.34 -12.10 -5.85
CA ALA A 60 15.68 -11.37 -6.94
C ALA A 60 14.16 -11.62 -7.02
N ASP A 61 13.67 -12.67 -6.37
CA ASP A 61 12.27 -13.10 -6.42
C ASP A 61 11.80 -13.64 -5.05
N LEU A 62 10.49 -13.78 -4.90
CA LEU A 62 9.84 -14.27 -3.67
C LEU A 62 9.67 -15.81 -3.64
N ASP A 63 10.08 -16.54 -4.67
CA ASP A 63 9.77 -17.97 -4.79
C ASP A 63 10.49 -18.80 -3.72
N GLY A 64 9.73 -19.49 -2.88
CA GLY A 64 10.31 -20.26 -1.77
C GLY A 64 10.89 -19.39 -0.65
N ILE A 65 10.59 -18.09 -0.61
CA ILE A 65 11.09 -17.20 0.45
C ILE A 65 10.55 -17.57 1.84
N ALA A 66 9.30 -18.03 1.93
CA ALA A 66 8.72 -18.53 3.18
C ALA A 66 9.46 -19.78 3.67
N GLY A 67 9.79 -20.71 2.76
CA GLY A 67 10.63 -21.86 3.09
C GLY A 67 12.04 -21.46 3.50
N ALA A 68 12.63 -20.44 2.87
CA ALA A 68 13.94 -19.92 3.25
C ALA A 68 13.93 -19.26 4.64
N TYR A 69 12.82 -18.62 5.03
CA TYR A 69 12.63 -18.07 6.38
C TYR A 69 12.64 -19.17 7.43
N GLU A 70 11.83 -20.22 7.24
CA GLU A 70 11.79 -21.36 8.15
C GLU A 70 13.11 -22.15 8.16
N ALA A 71 13.76 -22.31 7.02
CA ALA A 71 15.07 -22.92 6.93
C ALA A 71 16.14 -22.09 7.66
N ALA A 72 16.10 -20.75 7.57
CA ALA A 72 17.01 -19.88 8.29
C ALA A 72 16.87 -20.01 9.81
N LYS A 73 15.64 -20.18 10.30
CA LYS A 73 15.36 -20.52 11.71
C LYS A 73 15.87 -21.91 12.07
N LYS A 74 15.48 -22.94 11.29
CA LYS A 74 15.88 -24.34 11.50
C LYS A 74 17.40 -24.52 11.55
N TYR A 75 18.12 -23.88 10.64
CA TYR A 75 19.57 -23.96 10.54
C TYR A 75 20.30 -22.84 11.27
N LEU A 76 19.61 -22.09 12.15
CA LEU A 76 20.22 -21.06 13.00
C LEU A 76 21.14 -20.09 12.24
N VAL A 77 20.67 -19.62 11.07
CA VAL A 77 21.41 -18.64 10.25
C VAL A 77 21.32 -17.28 10.92
N LEU A 78 22.47 -16.75 11.34
CA LEU A 78 22.59 -15.48 12.03
C LEU A 78 22.03 -14.34 11.17
N GLY A 79 21.03 -13.63 11.70
CA GLY A 79 20.36 -12.54 11.01
C GLY A 79 19.52 -12.97 9.79
N GLY A 80 19.44 -14.26 9.44
CA GLY A 80 18.70 -14.76 8.28
C GLY A 80 17.22 -14.36 8.27
N PRO A 81 16.47 -14.60 9.36
CA PRO A 81 15.07 -14.19 9.48
C PRO A 81 14.89 -12.68 9.32
N SER A 82 15.65 -11.88 10.07
CA SER A 82 15.60 -10.41 9.99
C SER A 82 15.98 -9.88 8.60
N ASN A 83 16.90 -10.56 7.93
CA ASN A 83 17.32 -10.24 6.57
C ASN A 83 16.20 -10.47 5.55
N ILE A 84 15.39 -11.52 5.73
CA ILE A 84 14.19 -11.77 4.91
C ILE A 84 13.08 -10.78 5.26
N GLU A 85 12.84 -10.51 6.54
CA GLU A 85 11.86 -9.51 6.98
C GLU A 85 12.13 -8.14 6.36
N ALA A 86 13.40 -7.71 6.35
CA ALA A 86 13.83 -6.48 5.68
C ALA A 86 13.61 -6.52 4.15
N LEU A 87 13.78 -7.68 3.52
CA LEU A 87 13.54 -7.86 2.09
C LEU A 87 12.06 -7.79 1.74
N LEU A 88 11.19 -8.36 2.58
CA LEU A 88 9.73 -8.34 2.36
C LEU A 88 9.13 -6.93 2.43
N VAL A 89 9.78 -6.00 3.14
CA VAL A 89 9.37 -4.60 3.21
C VAL A 89 10.15 -3.68 2.26
N ASP A 90 11.03 -4.24 1.43
CA ASP A 90 11.74 -3.49 0.41
C ASP A 90 10.75 -2.98 -0.66
N PRO A 91 10.77 -1.67 -1.01
CA PRO A 91 9.84 -1.10 -1.99
C PRO A 91 9.80 -1.85 -3.33
N ARG A 92 10.92 -2.50 -3.73
CA ARG A 92 11.00 -3.29 -4.96
C ARG A 92 10.00 -4.43 -4.99
N PHE A 93 9.80 -5.11 -3.86
CA PHE A 93 8.82 -6.19 -3.72
C PHE A 93 7.47 -5.66 -3.24
N LEU A 94 7.47 -4.74 -2.28
CA LEU A 94 6.26 -4.22 -1.65
C LEU A 94 5.34 -3.52 -2.65
N ASN A 95 5.88 -2.78 -3.61
CA ASN A 95 5.08 -2.09 -4.62
C ASN A 95 4.74 -2.99 -5.82
N SER A 96 5.59 -3.97 -6.13
CA SER A 96 5.39 -4.85 -7.30
C SER A 96 4.44 -6.01 -6.98
N GLU A 97 4.61 -6.67 -5.84
CA GLU A 97 3.94 -7.90 -5.45
C GLU A 97 3.34 -7.86 -4.03
N PRO A 98 2.56 -6.80 -3.65
CA PRO A 98 2.06 -6.65 -2.28
C PRO A 98 1.17 -7.80 -1.83
N HIS A 99 0.37 -8.37 -2.74
CA HIS A 99 -0.51 -9.51 -2.45
C HIS A 99 0.28 -10.78 -2.09
N ARG A 100 1.42 -11.01 -2.74
CA ARG A 100 2.31 -12.14 -2.41
C ARG A 100 2.94 -11.94 -1.04
N ILE A 101 3.47 -10.73 -0.77
CA ILE A 101 4.07 -10.41 0.53
C ILE A 101 3.04 -10.54 1.63
N TYR A 102 1.80 -10.09 1.42
CA TYR A 102 0.72 -10.26 2.39
C TYR A 102 0.54 -11.74 2.76
N ALA A 103 0.43 -12.63 1.78
CA ALA A 103 0.26 -14.05 2.03
C ALA A 103 1.49 -14.70 2.69
N ILE A 104 2.69 -14.35 2.24
CA ILE A 104 3.95 -14.80 2.84
C ILE A 104 4.02 -14.38 4.31
N ALA A 105 3.84 -13.10 4.59
CA ALA A 105 3.93 -12.55 5.94
C ALA A 105 2.85 -13.13 6.85
N TYR A 106 1.63 -13.34 6.32
CA TYR A 106 0.54 -13.95 7.07
C TYR A 106 0.89 -15.39 7.49
N ASN A 107 1.34 -16.21 6.53
CA ASN A 107 1.71 -17.60 6.78
C ASN A 107 2.90 -17.73 7.74
N LEU A 108 3.78 -16.73 7.77
CA LEU A 108 4.92 -16.66 8.70
C LEU A 108 4.57 -16.01 10.05
N GLY A 109 3.34 -15.51 10.25
CA GLY A 109 2.93 -14.84 11.49
C GLY A 109 3.58 -13.47 11.70
N LEU A 110 4.01 -12.80 10.63
CA LEU A 110 4.75 -11.53 10.66
C LEU A 110 3.80 -10.33 10.61
N GLU A 111 2.96 -10.15 11.64
CA GLU A 111 1.91 -9.11 11.68
C GLU A 111 2.37 -7.70 11.25
N PRO A 112 3.55 -7.18 11.68
CA PRO A 112 4.00 -5.86 11.24
C PRO A 112 4.20 -5.76 9.71
N ILE A 113 4.62 -6.85 9.08
CA ILE A 113 4.82 -6.92 7.62
C ILE A 113 3.48 -7.15 6.92
N VAL A 114 2.60 -7.95 7.50
CA VAL A 114 1.23 -8.13 7.00
C VAL A 114 0.53 -6.79 6.87
N LYS A 115 0.63 -5.93 7.89
CA LYS A 115 0.04 -4.58 7.88
C LYS A 115 0.62 -3.69 6.77
N LYS A 116 1.95 -3.70 6.62
CA LYS A 116 2.62 -2.93 5.54
C LYS A 116 2.20 -3.42 4.15
N ALA A 117 2.12 -4.74 3.97
CA ALA A 117 1.70 -5.34 2.71
C ALA A 117 0.22 -5.02 2.42
N ALA A 118 -0.66 -5.13 3.41
CA ALA A 118 -2.07 -4.77 3.28
C ALA A 118 -2.24 -3.31 2.86
N MET A 119 -1.50 -2.37 3.45
CA MET A 119 -1.49 -0.98 2.96
C MET A 119 -1.02 -0.86 1.52
N ALA A 120 0.04 -1.58 1.14
CA ALA A 120 0.57 -1.53 -0.22
C ALA A 120 -0.43 -2.11 -1.26
N THR A 121 -1.30 -3.06 -0.87
CA THR A 121 -2.37 -3.56 -1.75
C THR A 121 -3.38 -2.49 -2.14
N LEU A 122 -3.55 -1.42 -1.35
CA LEU A 122 -4.54 -0.36 -1.64
C LEU A 122 -4.23 0.40 -2.93
N SER A 123 -2.96 0.41 -3.36
CA SER A 123 -2.51 0.98 -4.65
C SER A 123 -2.85 0.10 -5.86
N LYS A 124 -3.44 -1.08 -5.64
CA LYS A 124 -3.81 -2.04 -6.67
C LYS A 124 -5.30 -2.39 -6.53
N PRO A 125 -5.93 -2.91 -7.60
CA PRO A 125 -7.26 -3.51 -7.48
C PRO A 125 -7.21 -4.66 -6.47
N ALA A 126 -8.20 -4.74 -5.56
CA ALA A 126 -8.22 -5.73 -4.48
C ALA A 126 -8.07 -7.18 -4.95
N PHE A 127 -8.76 -7.53 -6.03
CA PHE A 127 -8.58 -8.79 -6.75
C PHE A 127 -8.75 -8.53 -8.25
N ASP A 128 -7.65 -8.63 -9.01
CA ASP A 128 -7.72 -8.64 -10.47
C ASP A 128 -7.73 -10.08 -10.98
N PHE A 129 -8.93 -10.64 -11.19
CA PHE A 129 -9.12 -12.01 -11.67
C PHE A 129 -8.61 -12.23 -13.11
N ARG A 130 -8.16 -11.19 -13.82
CA ARG A 130 -7.50 -11.31 -15.13
C ARG A 130 -6.02 -11.69 -14.98
N LEU A 131 -5.45 -11.51 -13.79
CA LEU A 131 -4.07 -11.86 -13.48
C LEU A 131 -4.02 -13.20 -12.72
N PRO A 132 -2.92 -13.97 -12.86
CA PRO A 132 -2.70 -15.13 -12.02
C PRO A 132 -2.70 -14.75 -10.54
N HIS A 133 -3.36 -15.54 -9.72
CA HIS A 133 -3.28 -15.35 -8.27
C HIS A 133 -1.86 -15.67 -7.77
N PRO A 134 -1.40 -15.02 -6.69
CA PRO A 134 -0.21 -15.44 -5.96
C PRO A 134 -0.19 -16.96 -5.69
N PRO A 135 0.92 -17.68 -5.93
CA PRO A 135 1.03 -19.09 -5.57
C PRO A 135 0.86 -19.29 -4.06
N GLU A 136 1.22 -18.30 -3.25
CA GLU A 136 1.10 -18.35 -1.79
C GLU A 136 -0.35 -18.35 -1.28
N TYR A 137 -1.31 -17.98 -2.13
CA TYR A 137 -2.73 -18.08 -1.79
C TYR A 137 -3.20 -19.53 -1.66
N ALA A 138 -2.48 -20.51 -2.22
CA ALA A 138 -2.78 -21.92 -2.01
C ALA A 138 -2.58 -22.37 -0.54
N HIS A 139 -1.87 -21.59 0.26
CA HIS A 139 -1.50 -21.94 1.64
C HIS A 139 -2.10 -20.99 2.69
N ILE A 140 -2.81 -19.95 2.26
CA ILE A 140 -3.46 -19.00 3.15
C ILE A 140 -4.91 -19.41 3.42
N SER A 141 -5.45 -19.10 4.60
CA SER A 141 -6.86 -19.40 4.89
C SER A 141 -7.81 -18.44 4.16
N ALA A 142 -9.03 -18.90 3.87
CA ALA A 142 -10.08 -18.05 3.34
C ALA A 142 -10.39 -16.86 4.27
N VAL A 143 -10.25 -17.05 5.58
CA VAL A 143 -10.42 -15.98 6.59
C VAL A 143 -9.40 -14.87 6.41
N ALA A 144 -8.15 -15.20 6.08
CA ALA A 144 -7.11 -14.20 5.84
C ALA A 144 -7.45 -13.33 4.62
N LEU A 145 -7.88 -13.95 3.52
CA LEU A 145 -8.32 -13.24 2.32
C LEU A 145 -9.57 -12.39 2.60
N TRP A 146 -10.51 -12.92 3.37
CA TRP A 146 -11.69 -12.17 3.80
C TRP A 146 -11.32 -10.93 4.62
N ARG A 147 -10.37 -11.05 5.56
CA ARG A 147 -9.88 -9.92 6.36
C ARG A 147 -9.20 -8.86 5.50
N LEU A 148 -8.39 -9.27 4.52
CA LEU A 148 -7.78 -8.34 3.55
C LEU A 148 -8.83 -7.61 2.73
N GLN A 149 -9.83 -8.32 2.21
CA GLN A 149 -10.92 -7.71 1.44
C GLN A 149 -11.75 -6.75 2.28
N ALA A 150 -12.10 -7.13 3.51
CA ALA A 150 -12.84 -6.29 4.42
C ALA A 150 -12.04 -5.02 4.77
N PHE A 151 -10.72 -5.14 4.98
CA PHE A 151 -9.84 -3.99 5.17
C PHE A 151 -9.87 -3.06 3.95
N TYR A 152 -9.70 -3.60 2.74
CA TYR A 152 -9.75 -2.82 1.51
C TYR A 152 -11.06 -2.05 1.36
N GLN A 153 -12.21 -2.70 1.62
CA GLN A 153 -13.53 -2.07 1.55
C GLN A 153 -13.71 -0.96 2.59
N ARG A 154 -13.22 -1.16 3.82
CA ARG A 154 -13.23 -0.11 4.85
C ARG A 154 -12.38 1.09 4.42
N CYS A 155 -11.19 0.84 3.85
CA CYS A 155 -10.34 1.89 3.30
C CYS A 155 -11.03 2.66 2.16
N ALA A 156 -11.57 1.97 1.15
CA ALA A 156 -12.28 2.60 0.03
C ALA A 156 -13.47 3.46 0.52
N THR A 157 -14.28 2.90 1.42
CA THR A 157 -15.40 3.61 2.06
C THR A 157 -14.91 4.86 2.79
N ARG A 158 -13.80 4.74 3.53
CA ARG A 158 -13.21 5.86 4.27
C ARG A 158 -12.73 6.96 3.34
N LEU A 159 -12.03 6.61 2.26
CA LEU A 159 -11.57 7.59 1.26
C LEU A 159 -12.75 8.32 0.60
N GLY A 160 -13.83 7.61 0.27
CA GLY A 160 -15.04 8.22 -0.26
C GLY A 160 -15.68 9.23 0.70
N ARG A 161 -15.64 8.97 2.02
CA ARG A 161 -16.09 9.92 3.05
C ARG A 161 -15.19 11.14 3.14
N GLU A 162 -13.86 10.96 3.08
CA GLU A 162 -12.91 12.10 3.10
C GLU A 162 -13.13 13.05 1.91
N LEU A 163 -13.68 12.59 0.79
CA LEU A 163 -14.10 13.44 -0.34
C LEU A 163 -15.47 14.12 -0.15
N SER A 164 -16.29 13.63 0.77
CA SER A 164 -17.65 14.12 1.00
C SER A 164 -17.74 15.13 2.14
N GLU A 165 -16.79 15.11 3.08
CA GLU A 165 -16.80 15.98 4.25
C GLU A 165 -16.64 17.47 3.88
N PRO A 166 -17.43 18.40 4.45
CA PRO A 166 -17.32 19.85 4.22
C PRO A 166 -15.90 20.40 4.37
N ILE A 167 -15.10 19.76 5.22
CA ILE A 167 -13.73 20.13 5.53
C ILE A 167 -12.81 19.96 4.31
N CYS A 168 -13.08 19.00 3.41
CA CYS A 168 -12.21 18.72 2.28
C CYS A 168 -12.37 19.68 1.10
N TRP A 169 -13.33 20.61 1.16
CA TRP A 169 -13.51 21.67 0.17
C TRP A 169 -13.57 23.07 0.77
N ARG A 170 -13.60 23.22 2.10
CA ARG A 170 -13.45 24.51 2.80
C ARG A 170 -11.98 24.90 2.95
N ASP A 171 -11.73 26.20 3.00
CA ASP A 171 -10.41 26.75 3.32
C ASP A 171 -10.02 26.39 4.77
N GLN A 172 -8.82 25.86 4.99
CA GLN A 172 -8.27 25.54 6.31
C GLN A 172 -7.66 26.76 7.03
N SER A 173 -7.78 27.96 6.47
CA SER A 173 -7.38 29.22 7.11
C SER A 173 -8.00 29.36 8.53
N GLU A 174 -7.20 29.06 9.57
CA GLU A 174 -7.55 28.88 11.00
C GLU A 174 -8.04 30.13 11.76
N LEU A 175 -8.86 31.01 11.20
CA LEU A 175 -9.40 32.17 11.93
C LEU A 175 -10.90 32.33 11.70
N LEU A 176 -11.68 31.39 12.22
CA LEU A 176 -13.14 31.51 12.32
C LEU A 176 -13.48 32.50 13.45
N THR A 177 -13.68 33.77 13.11
CA THR A 177 -14.45 34.69 13.95
C THR A 177 -15.84 34.88 13.36
N PRO A 178 -16.90 35.14 14.15
CA PRO A 178 -18.24 35.40 13.62
C PRO A 178 -18.33 36.62 12.67
N ALA A 179 -17.27 37.44 12.59
CA ALA A 179 -17.15 38.60 11.72
C ALA A 179 -16.39 38.32 10.40
N SER A 180 -15.77 37.15 10.23
CA SER A 180 -15.22 36.75 8.92
C SER A 180 -16.36 36.24 8.05
N GLN A 181 -16.99 37.16 7.32
CA GLN A 181 -17.73 36.83 6.10
C GLN A 181 -16.79 36.01 5.21
N HIS A 182 -16.98 34.69 5.22
CA HIS A 182 -16.59 33.74 4.18
C HIS A 182 -15.47 34.21 3.24
N THR A 183 -14.24 34.38 3.73
CA THR A 183 -13.06 34.48 2.86
C THR A 183 -12.71 33.09 2.34
N PHE A 184 -13.63 32.60 1.52
CA PHE A 184 -13.49 31.51 0.56
C PHE A 184 -12.27 31.69 -0.35
N ASN A 185 -11.02 31.35 0.02
CA ASN A 185 -9.89 31.64 -0.88
C ASN A 185 -9.92 30.81 -2.17
N ASN A 186 -10.46 29.59 -2.10
CA ASN A 186 -10.58 28.75 -3.28
C ASN A 186 -11.61 29.30 -4.27
N ILE A 187 -11.31 29.12 -5.56
CA ILE A 187 -12.06 29.78 -6.65
C ILE A 187 -13.53 29.33 -6.75
N TRP A 188 -13.86 28.13 -6.25
CA TRP A 188 -15.23 27.62 -6.19
C TRP A 188 -16.08 28.22 -5.05
N TRP A 189 -15.51 29.09 -4.22
CA TRP A 189 -16.21 29.84 -3.17
C TRP A 189 -16.24 31.35 -3.40
N ARG A 190 -15.63 31.84 -4.49
CA ARG A 190 -15.53 33.27 -4.76
C ARG A 190 -16.88 33.80 -5.26
N ASP A 191 -17.33 34.90 -4.65
CA ASP A 191 -18.61 35.52 -4.98
C ASP A 191 -18.74 35.87 -6.47
N VAL A 192 -19.96 35.72 -6.97
CA VAL A 192 -20.34 35.95 -8.36
C VAL A 192 -20.47 37.47 -8.57
N ASP A 193 -19.41 38.14 -9.00
CA ASP A 193 -19.56 39.43 -9.67
C ASP A 193 -19.98 39.24 -11.15
N ALA A 194 -20.23 40.34 -11.87
CA ALA A 194 -20.69 40.31 -13.27
C ALA A 194 -19.72 39.62 -14.27
N SER A 195 -18.55 39.13 -13.81
CA SER A 195 -17.54 38.48 -14.63
C SER A 195 -17.61 36.93 -14.63
N HIS A 196 -18.52 36.35 -13.85
CA HIS A 196 -18.65 34.90 -13.69
C HIS A 196 -19.71 34.27 -14.62
N ALA A 197 -19.51 33.00 -14.98
CA ALA A 197 -20.44 32.22 -15.79
C ALA A 197 -21.61 31.63 -14.94
N PRO A 198 -22.72 31.17 -15.54
CA PRO A 198 -23.94 30.75 -14.84
C PRO A 198 -23.85 29.61 -13.81
N ASN A 199 -22.68 28.96 -13.67
CA ASN A 199 -22.43 27.84 -12.74
C ASN A 199 -21.24 28.11 -11.81
N CYS A 200 -20.78 29.35 -11.75
CA CYS A 200 -19.67 29.80 -10.92
C CYS A 200 -20.15 30.39 -9.58
N GLY A 201 -19.25 30.39 -8.61
CA GLY A 201 -19.47 30.92 -7.26
C GLY A 201 -20.36 30.07 -6.36
N PRO A 202 -20.52 30.46 -5.09
CA PRO A 202 -21.26 29.68 -4.11
C PRO A 202 -22.71 29.45 -4.50
N ARG A 203 -23.21 28.25 -4.20
CA ARG A 203 -24.63 27.91 -4.34
C ARG A 203 -25.34 28.17 -3.03
N TYR A 204 -26.48 28.85 -3.10
CA TYR A 204 -27.36 29.06 -1.96
C TYR A 204 -28.56 28.14 -2.10
N ASP A 205 -28.79 27.32 -1.09
CA ASP A 205 -30.02 26.56 -0.96
C ASP A 205 -31.02 27.41 -0.16
N GLU A 206 -32.19 27.68 -0.76
CA GLU A 206 -33.24 28.50 -0.15
C GLU A 206 -34.10 27.69 0.85
N GLU A 207 -34.09 26.36 0.73
CA GLU A 207 -34.91 25.45 1.54
C GLU A 207 -34.15 25.02 2.82
N GLU A 208 -32.85 24.78 2.71
CA GLU A 208 -31.94 24.60 3.84
C GLU A 208 -30.88 25.70 3.81
N PRO A 209 -30.68 26.50 4.88
CA PRO A 209 -29.76 27.64 4.88
C PRO A 209 -28.28 27.19 4.89
N THR A 210 -27.87 26.55 3.80
CA THR A 210 -26.55 25.98 3.57
C THR A 210 -25.96 26.62 2.31
N ILE A 211 -24.66 26.91 2.38
CA ILE A 211 -23.91 27.46 1.26
C ILE A 211 -23.00 26.33 0.75
N GLY A 212 -23.22 25.95 -0.51
CA GLY A 212 -22.40 25.00 -1.25
C GLY A 212 -21.35 25.70 -2.12
N PRO A 213 -20.39 24.96 -2.68
CA PRO A 213 -19.41 25.51 -3.59
C PRO A 213 -20.05 25.68 -4.97
N ALA A 214 -19.28 26.18 -5.93
CA ALA A 214 -19.68 26.22 -7.33
C ALA A 214 -20.13 24.84 -7.84
N ALA A 215 -21.19 24.84 -8.66
CA ALA A 215 -21.82 23.61 -9.16
C ALA A 215 -20.82 22.71 -9.90
N TRP A 216 -19.94 23.31 -10.74
CA TRP A 216 -18.91 22.56 -11.46
C TRP A 216 -17.96 21.82 -10.52
N PHE A 217 -17.68 22.37 -9.33
CA PHE A 217 -16.75 21.78 -8.37
C PHE A 217 -17.42 20.61 -7.66
N SER A 218 -18.68 20.76 -7.25
CA SER A 218 -19.48 19.64 -6.73
C SER A 218 -19.56 18.50 -7.72
N GLU A 219 -19.89 18.79 -8.98
CA GLU A 219 -19.94 17.78 -10.06
C GLU A 219 -18.59 17.08 -10.26
N HIS A 220 -17.48 17.83 -10.26
CA HIS A 220 -16.14 17.27 -10.37
C HIS A 220 -15.79 16.30 -9.23
N VAL A 221 -16.14 16.66 -7.99
CA VAL A 221 -15.91 15.79 -6.82
C VAL A 221 -16.82 14.57 -6.87
N ASP A 222 -18.09 14.74 -7.26
CA ASP A 222 -19.06 13.65 -7.41
C ASP A 222 -18.61 12.64 -8.49
N GLU A 223 -18.14 13.12 -9.65
CA GLU A 223 -17.59 12.27 -10.71
C GLU A 223 -16.40 11.43 -10.22
N ILE A 224 -15.51 12.03 -9.42
CA ILE A 224 -14.38 11.31 -8.83
C ILE A 224 -14.89 10.29 -7.82
N ARG A 225 -15.82 10.66 -6.93
CA ARG A 225 -16.39 9.73 -5.95
C ARG A 225 -16.99 8.52 -6.64
N ASP A 226 -17.80 8.72 -7.68
CA ASP A 226 -18.49 7.65 -8.38
C ASP A 226 -17.50 6.76 -9.15
N LYS A 227 -16.52 7.36 -9.82
CA LYS A 227 -15.46 6.64 -10.55
C LYS A 227 -14.53 5.84 -9.64
N PHE A 228 -14.41 6.24 -8.37
CA PHE A 228 -13.49 5.66 -7.39
C PHE A 228 -14.17 5.06 -6.16
N ALA A 229 -15.47 4.79 -6.23
CA ALA A 229 -16.26 4.32 -5.09
C ALA A 229 -15.70 3.04 -4.45
N GLU A 230 -15.11 2.16 -5.28
CA GLU A 230 -14.51 0.89 -4.85
C GLU A 230 -12.97 0.93 -4.86
N SER A 231 -12.35 2.10 -4.94
CA SER A 231 -10.90 2.25 -5.00
C SER A 231 -10.32 2.74 -3.68
N ALA A 232 -9.25 2.11 -3.22
CA ALA A 232 -8.47 2.57 -2.07
C ALA A 232 -7.14 3.27 -2.46
N ASP A 233 -6.96 3.59 -3.75
CA ASP A 233 -5.74 4.21 -4.28
C ASP A 233 -5.74 5.74 -4.10
N VAL A 234 -5.10 6.20 -3.03
CA VAL A 234 -4.97 7.63 -2.69
C VAL A 234 -4.29 8.44 -3.79
N GLU A 235 -3.21 7.93 -4.40
CA GLU A 235 -2.46 8.65 -5.43
C GLU A 235 -3.31 8.84 -6.68
N ARG A 236 -4.04 7.79 -7.07
CA ARG A 236 -4.93 7.86 -8.25
C ARG A 236 -6.14 8.76 -8.00
N ILE A 237 -6.74 8.73 -6.81
CA ILE A 237 -7.86 9.60 -6.44
C ILE A 237 -7.42 11.07 -6.44
N THR A 238 -6.38 11.40 -5.68
CA THR A 238 -5.88 12.79 -5.54
C THR A 238 -5.31 13.33 -6.84
N GLY A 239 -4.65 12.49 -7.64
CA GLY A 239 -4.19 12.85 -8.98
C GLY A 239 -5.31 13.06 -10.00
N GLN A 240 -6.52 12.56 -9.77
CA GLN A 240 -7.70 12.93 -10.57
C GLN A 240 -8.36 14.20 -10.04
N LEU A 241 -8.36 14.42 -8.72
CA LEU A 241 -8.86 15.66 -8.12
C LEU A 241 -8.14 16.90 -8.66
N ALA A 242 -6.82 16.83 -8.83
CA ALA A 242 -6.01 17.91 -9.41
C ALA A 242 -6.24 18.12 -10.93
N LYS A 243 -6.90 17.20 -11.64
CA LYS A 243 -7.04 17.25 -13.09
C LYS A 243 -8.46 17.62 -13.50
N ILE A 244 -8.62 18.81 -14.07
CA ILE A 244 -9.87 19.23 -14.72
C ILE A 244 -9.95 18.56 -16.10
N SER A 245 -11.06 17.89 -16.40
CA SER A 245 -11.29 17.30 -17.72
C SER A 245 -12.78 17.24 -18.05
N GLY A 246 -13.13 16.87 -19.28
CA GLY A 246 -14.51 16.58 -19.66
C GLY A 246 -15.48 17.75 -19.48
N ALA A 247 -16.62 17.48 -18.85
CA ALA A 247 -17.70 18.43 -18.61
C ALA A 247 -17.24 19.59 -17.70
N THR A 248 -16.44 19.31 -16.67
CA THR A 248 -15.89 20.31 -15.75
C THR A 248 -15.04 21.35 -16.47
N LEU A 249 -14.21 20.93 -17.44
CA LEU A 249 -13.40 21.86 -18.23
C LEU A 249 -14.27 22.79 -19.09
N GLN A 250 -15.34 22.25 -19.69
CA GLN A 250 -16.28 23.04 -20.48
C GLN A 250 -16.99 24.08 -19.60
N ALA A 251 -17.48 23.67 -18.42
CA ALA A 251 -18.15 24.55 -17.47
C ALA A 251 -17.25 25.70 -16.98
N ILE A 252 -15.99 25.40 -16.65
CA ILE A 252 -15.02 26.39 -16.16
C ILE A 252 -14.53 27.32 -17.27
N SER A 253 -14.39 26.83 -18.51
CA SER A 253 -13.83 27.61 -19.62
C SER A 253 -14.64 28.86 -19.98
N ALA A 254 -15.93 28.89 -19.63
CA ALA A 254 -16.80 30.05 -19.80
C ALA A 254 -16.43 31.22 -18.86
N CYS A 255 -15.64 30.99 -17.81
CA CYS A 255 -15.20 32.01 -16.85
C CYS A 255 -13.65 32.14 -16.87
N PRO A 256 -13.09 33.28 -17.32
CA PRO A 256 -11.64 33.48 -17.38
C PRO A 256 -10.93 33.34 -16.03
N ALA A 257 -11.57 33.76 -14.93
CA ALA A 257 -11.00 33.66 -13.58
C ALA A 257 -10.93 32.20 -13.12
N CYS A 258 -12.02 31.44 -13.26
CA CYS A 258 -12.04 30.02 -12.91
C CYS A 258 -11.07 29.22 -13.77
N ALA A 259 -11.00 29.47 -15.09
CA ALA A 259 -10.06 28.79 -15.98
C ALA A 259 -8.59 29.01 -15.60
N LYS A 260 -8.27 30.19 -15.06
CA LYS A 260 -6.91 30.55 -14.65
C LYS A 260 -6.53 29.99 -13.28
N GLU A 261 -7.40 30.11 -12.28
CA GLU A 261 -7.05 29.83 -10.88
C GLU A 261 -7.47 28.42 -10.40
N ALA A 262 -8.44 27.78 -11.04
CA ALA A 262 -8.91 26.45 -10.62
C ALA A 262 -7.81 25.38 -10.62
N PRO A 263 -6.90 25.30 -11.61
CA PRO A 263 -5.83 24.30 -11.57
C PRO A 263 -4.94 24.40 -10.33
N ASP A 264 -4.50 25.61 -9.97
CA ASP A 264 -3.62 25.84 -8.81
C ASP A 264 -4.34 25.54 -7.49
N HIS A 265 -5.61 25.94 -7.37
CA HIS A 265 -6.42 25.68 -6.17
C HIS A 265 -6.78 24.20 -6.02
N LEU A 266 -7.10 23.49 -7.11
CA LEU A 266 -7.35 22.04 -7.08
C LEU A 266 -6.09 21.25 -6.75
N GLU A 267 -4.94 21.70 -7.24
CA GLU A 267 -3.66 21.10 -6.91
C GLU A 267 -3.34 21.28 -5.41
N ALA A 268 -3.56 22.46 -4.84
CA ALA A 268 -3.44 22.70 -3.39
C ALA A 268 -4.41 21.82 -2.58
N LEU A 269 -5.66 21.74 -3.02
CA LEU A 269 -6.68 20.87 -2.43
C LEU A 269 -6.25 19.41 -2.44
N SER A 270 -5.74 18.92 -3.58
CA SER A 270 -5.31 17.53 -3.75
C SER A 270 -4.26 17.11 -2.72
N ARG A 271 -3.34 18.02 -2.36
CA ARG A 271 -2.32 17.77 -1.33
C ARG A 271 -2.92 17.69 0.07
N SER A 272 -3.86 18.56 0.39
CA SER A 272 -4.56 18.54 1.68
C SER A 272 -5.40 17.27 1.84
N VAL A 273 -6.19 16.93 0.81
CA VAL A 273 -6.99 15.69 0.77
C VAL A 273 -6.09 14.46 0.85
N LYS A 274 -4.96 14.45 0.14
CA LYS A 274 -3.97 13.37 0.22
C LYS A 274 -3.48 13.14 1.65
N TYR A 275 -3.13 14.23 2.37
CA TYR A 275 -2.70 14.14 3.75
C TYR A 275 -3.80 13.58 4.67
N ALA A 276 -5.03 14.09 4.55
CA ALA A 276 -6.17 13.61 5.33
C ALA A 276 -6.46 12.12 5.06
N MET A 277 -6.48 11.71 3.79
CA MET A 277 -6.66 10.31 3.38
C MET A 277 -5.57 9.41 3.95
N GLN A 278 -4.30 9.82 3.86
CA GLN A 278 -3.18 9.07 4.43
C GLN A 278 -3.32 8.90 5.95
N GLY A 279 -3.74 9.96 6.65
CA GLY A 279 -4.03 9.90 8.09
C GLY A 279 -5.18 8.94 8.42
N ALA A 280 -6.26 8.96 7.63
CA ALA A 280 -7.39 8.06 7.81
C ALA A 280 -6.99 6.59 7.58
N LEU A 281 -6.21 6.29 6.54
CA LEU A 281 -5.69 4.94 6.30
C LEU A 281 -4.73 4.47 7.40
N ALA A 282 -3.91 5.37 7.95
CA ALA A 282 -3.01 5.07 9.07
C ALA A 282 -3.80 4.71 10.35
N ALA A 283 -4.93 5.35 10.60
CA ALA A 283 -5.83 4.98 11.70
C ALA A 283 -6.47 3.61 11.46
N GLU A 284 -6.91 3.34 10.23
CA GLU A 284 -7.57 2.09 9.86
C GLU A 284 -6.64 0.87 9.98
N ILE A 285 -5.38 0.99 9.54
CA ILE A 285 -4.40 -0.10 9.66
C ILE A 285 -3.97 -0.36 11.11
N THR A 286 -3.99 0.66 11.95
CA THR A 286 -3.62 0.54 13.37
C THR A 286 -4.65 -0.30 14.12
N THR A 287 -5.94 -0.08 13.84
CA THR A 287 -7.06 -0.81 14.46
C THR A 287 -7.30 -2.19 13.86
N THR A 288 -6.89 -2.41 12.61
CA THR A 288 -7.05 -3.71 11.94
C THR A 288 -6.07 -4.75 12.49
N GLN A 289 -6.57 -5.94 12.81
CA GLN A 289 -5.78 -7.13 13.11
C GLN A 289 -5.94 -8.14 11.98
N PHE A 290 -4.82 -8.61 11.43
CA PHE A 290 -4.86 -9.63 10.38
C PHE A 290 -4.59 -11.01 10.93
N THR A 291 -3.58 -11.16 11.79
CA THR A 291 -3.26 -12.43 12.47
C THR A 291 -3.93 -12.53 13.84
N GLY A 292 -4.33 -13.74 14.24
CA GLY A 292 -5.08 -14.03 15.48
C GLY A 292 -6.47 -14.62 15.21
N ASP A 293 -6.96 -15.49 16.10
CA ASP A 293 -8.33 -16.03 16.05
C ASP A 293 -9.35 -15.01 16.57
#